data_AF-A0A7C6VL90-F1
#
_entry.id   AF-A0A7C6VL90-F1
#
_cell.length_a   1.000
_cell.length_b   1.000
_cell.length_c   1.000
_cell.angle_alpha   90.00
_cell.angle_beta   90.00
_cell.angle_gamma   90.00
#
_symmetry.space_group_name_H-M   'P 1'
#
loop_
_entity.id
_entity.type
_entity.pdbx_description
1 polymer ?
#
loop_
_entity_poly.entity_id
_entity_poly.type
_entity_poly.pdbx_seq_one_letter_code
_entity_poly.pdbx_strand_id
1 'polypeptide(L)'
;MDFRNGRESRNVEDRRGQGGRRLGGGGKIGIGTIVLALIAMYFGIDPSVVLNTSEMMAPPAVESTQPGQPRPAAEDEMARFVSMVLADTEDTWGPIFKAGGAQYREPGMVLYSGATRSACGVGRAEMGPFYCPADGKVYLDLSFFD
;
A
#
# COMPACT_ATOMS: atom_id res chain seq x y z
N MET A 1 -17.42 -22.76 -8.53
CA MET A 1 -17.19 -21.35 -8.91
C MET A 1 -16.26 -21.34 -10.12
N ASP A 2 -16.55 -20.51 -11.13
CA ASP A 2 -15.66 -20.28 -12.28
C ASP A 2 -14.90 -18.96 -12.07
N PHE A 3 -13.61 -19.05 -11.74
CA PHE A 3 -12.75 -17.89 -11.49
C PHE A 3 -12.13 -17.29 -12.76
N ARG A 4 -12.56 -17.70 -13.96
CA ARG A 4 -12.07 -17.09 -15.21
C ARG A 4 -12.87 -15.85 -15.62
N ASN A 5 -14.14 -15.78 -15.22
CA ASN A 5 -15.09 -14.73 -15.58
C ASN A 5 -15.83 -14.14 -14.36
N GLY A 6 -15.31 -14.36 -13.15
CA GLY A 6 -15.90 -13.86 -11.92
C GLY A 6 -15.79 -12.34 -11.77
N ARG A 7 -16.62 -11.77 -10.87
CA ARG A 7 -16.50 -10.38 -10.43
C ARG A 7 -15.18 -10.21 -9.68
N GLU A 8 -14.45 -9.15 -9.99
CA GLU A 8 -13.28 -8.73 -9.21
C GLU A 8 -13.70 -7.75 -8.11
N SER A 9 -13.08 -7.84 -6.93
CA SER A 9 -13.36 -6.89 -5.86
C SER A 9 -12.79 -5.52 -6.19
N ARG A 10 -13.52 -4.48 -5.78
CA ARG A 10 -13.05 -3.09 -5.86
C ARG A 10 -12.25 -2.67 -4.63
N ASN A 11 -12.15 -3.53 -3.62
CA ASN A 11 -11.47 -3.28 -2.36
C ASN A 11 -9.97 -3.67 -2.42
N VAL A 12 -9.36 -3.66 -3.61
CA VAL A 12 -7.97 -4.06 -3.85
C VAL A 12 -7.11 -2.84 -4.19
N GLU A 13 -6.05 -2.65 -3.42
CA GLU A 13 -5.00 -1.66 -3.65
C GLU A 13 -3.75 -2.36 -4.17
N ASP A 14 -3.41 -2.12 -5.43
CA ASP A 14 -2.18 -2.65 -6.00
C ASP A 14 -0.99 -1.70 -5.77
N ARG A 15 -0.10 -2.08 -4.86
CA ARG A 15 1.15 -1.38 -4.54
C ARG A 15 2.38 -2.12 -5.09
N ARG A 16 2.19 -3.20 -5.87
CA ARG A 16 3.28 -3.96 -6.49
C ARG A 16 4.02 -3.07 -7.49
N GLY A 17 5.35 -3.12 -7.47
CA GLY A 17 6.19 -2.26 -8.31
C GLY A 17 6.03 -0.76 -8.06
N GLN A 18 5.22 -0.36 -7.06
CA GLN A 18 5.14 1.01 -6.55
C GLN A 18 6.32 1.24 -5.60
N GLY A 19 7.52 0.88 -6.07
CA GLY A 19 8.76 1.23 -5.40
C GLY A 19 8.82 2.73 -5.37
N GLY A 20 8.85 3.27 -4.15
CA GLY A 20 8.48 4.65 -3.83
C GLY A 20 8.78 5.55 -5.00
N ARG A 21 7.72 5.96 -5.73
CA ARG A 21 7.87 6.97 -6.75
C ARG A 21 8.45 8.13 -5.99
N ARG A 22 9.77 8.32 -6.12
CA ARG A 22 10.44 9.52 -5.69
C ARG A 22 9.75 10.58 -6.52
N LEU A 23 8.71 11.16 -5.94
CA LEU A 23 8.36 12.55 -6.16
C LEU A 23 9.58 13.33 -5.67
N GLY A 24 10.67 13.29 -6.45
CA GLY A 24 12.01 13.55 -5.93
C GLY A 24 13.16 12.85 -6.68
N GLY A 25 12.93 12.33 -7.89
CA GLY A 25 14.01 12.23 -8.88
C GLY A 25 14.33 13.63 -9.39
N GLY A 26 15.15 14.35 -8.64
CA GLY A 26 15.43 15.79 -8.83
C GLY A 26 14.81 16.60 -7.70
N GLY A 27 15.64 17.29 -6.91
CA GLY A 27 15.28 17.94 -5.66
C GLY A 27 14.18 18.99 -5.82
N LYS A 28 12.91 18.58 -5.62
CA LYS A 28 11.79 19.50 -5.47
C LYS A 28 11.45 19.54 -4.00
N ILE A 29 11.98 20.55 -3.33
CA ILE A 29 11.54 21.03 -2.03
C ILE A 29 10.00 21.08 -2.09
N GLY A 30 9.31 20.24 -1.31
CA GLY A 30 7.85 20.22 -1.27
C GLY A 30 7.31 21.60 -0.90
N ILE A 31 6.10 21.94 -1.36
CA ILE A 31 5.50 23.26 -1.07
C ILE A 31 5.50 23.55 0.44
N GLY A 32 5.30 22.52 1.27
CA GLY A 32 5.39 22.65 2.73
C GLY A 32 6.77 23.06 3.25
N THR A 33 7.86 22.50 2.69
CA THR A 33 9.23 22.91 3.06
C THR A 33 9.59 24.27 2.50
N ILE A 34 9.06 24.67 1.33
CA ILE A 34 9.20 26.04 0.80
C ILE A 34 8.54 27.04 1.76
N VAL A 35 7.30 26.79 2.19
CA VAL A 35 6.57 27.68 3.10
C VAL A 35 7.31 27.80 4.45
N LEU A 36 7.78 26.68 5.01
CA LEU A 36 8.57 26.69 6.25
C LEU A 36 9.90 27.43 6.08
N ALA A 37 10.60 27.27 4.96
CA ALA A 37 11.84 27.99 4.68
C ALA A 37 11.62 29.50 4.53
N LEU A 38 10.50 29.92 3.92
CA LEU A 38 10.12 31.34 3.81
C LEU A 38 9.80 31.95 5.18
N ILE A 39 9.10 31.21 6.04
CA ILE A 39 8.83 31.63 7.43
C ILE A 39 10.15 31.73 8.21
N ALA A 40 11.02 30.72 8.11
CA ALA A 40 12.32 30.73 8.76
C ALA A 40 13.18 31.94 8.34
N MET A 41 13.24 32.23 7.03
CA MET A 41 13.93 33.42 6.52
C MET A 41 13.32 34.73 7.03
N TYR A 42 11.99 34.81 7.14
CA TYR A 42 11.32 35.99 7.72
C TYR A 42 11.75 36.26 9.16
N PHE A 43 12.01 35.21 9.95
CA PHE A 43 12.51 35.31 11.33
C PHE A 43 14.04 35.33 11.45
N GLY A 44 14.78 35.44 10.33
CA GLY A 44 16.25 35.50 10.32
C GLY A 44 16.95 34.16 10.56
N ILE A 45 16.24 33.04 10.46
CA ILE A 45 16.77 31.69 10.58
C ILE A 45 17.24 31.20 9.20
N ASP A 46 18.44 30.62 9.15
CA ASP A 46 19.00 30.08 7.92
C ASP A 46 18.14 28.91 7.39
N PRO A 47 17.66 28.95 6.13
CA PRO A 47 16.82 27.91 5.55
C PRO A 47 17.52 26.53 5.46
N SER A 48 18.85 26.48 5.55
CA SER A 48 19.62 25.22 5.66
C SER A 48 19.26 24.40 6.91
N VAL A 49 18.82 25.05 8.00
CA VAL A 49 18.36 24.36 9.22
C VAL A 49 17.05 23.62 8.97
N VAL A 50 16.12 24.22 8.22
CA VAL A 50 14.83 23.60 7.86
C VAL A 50 15.05 22.41 6.92
N LEU A 51 15.96 22.55 5.96
CA LEU A 51 16.35 21.48 5.04
C LEU A 51 16.96 20.29 5.79
N ASN A 52 17.96 20.53 6.63
CA ASN A 52 18.58 19.47 7.46
C ASN A 52 17.58 18.80 8.41
N THR A 53 16.67 19.57 9.01
CA THR A 53 15.63 19.02 9.92
C THR A 53 14.61 18.17 9.16
N SER A 54 14.27 18.56 7.92
CA SER A 54 13.33 17.80 7.09
C SER A 54 13.89 16.44 6.65
N GLU A 55 15.21 16.34 6.49
CA GLU A 55 15.90 15.08 6.17
C GLU A 55 15.91 14.12 7.37
N MET A 56 16.04 14.65 8.59
CA MET A 56 15.98 13.87 9.84
C MET A 56 14.56 13.41 10.22
N MET A 57 13.52 14.11 9.77
CA MET A 57 12.11 13.74 10.01
C MET A 57 11.48 12.87 8.91
N ALA A 58 12.24 12.50 7.87
CA ALA A 58 11.73 11.59 6.86
C ALA A 58 11.39 10.22 7.51
N PRO A 59 10.17 9.69 7.31
CA PRO A 59 9.84 8.36 7.82
C PRO A 59 10.84 7.35 7.24
N PRO A 60 11.27 6.33 8.02
CA PRO A 60 12.23 5.35 7.54
C PRO A 60 11.72 4.77 6.23
N ALA A 61 12.55 4.91 5.19
CA ALA A 61 12.24 4.41 3.87
C ALA A 61 11.99 2.90 3.97
N VAL A 62 10.83 2.46 3.50
CA VAL A 62 10.61 1.03 3.29
C VAL A 62 11.37 0.70 2.01
N GLU A 63 12.43 -0.09 2.13
CA GLU A 63 13.21 -0.57 0.99
C GLU A 63 12.33 -1.52 0.18
N SER A 64 11.60 -0.95 -0.78
CA SER A 64 10.83 -1.69 -1.77
C SER A 64 11.78 -2.16 -2.87
N THR A 65 11.62 -3.41 -3.30
CA THR A 65 12.35 -4.04 -4.40
C THR A 65 12.32 -3.17 -5.67
N GLN A 66 13.43 -3.19 -6.43
CA GLN A 66 13.77 -2.33 -7.56
C GLN A 66 12.57 -1.87 -8.43
N PRO A 67 12.38 -0.56 -8.65
CA PRO A 67 11.44 -0.08 -9.65
C PRO A 67 12.02 -0.36 -11.06
N GLY A 68 11.33 -1.16 -11.88
CA GLY A 68 11.60 -1.21 -13.32
C GLY A 68 11.59 -2.57 -14.02
N GLN A 69 11.36 -3.68 -13.32
CA GLN A 69 11.14 -4.96 -14.00
C GLN A 69 9.71 -5.02 -14.57
N PRO A 70 9.52 -5.35 -15.87
CA PRO A 70 8.21 -5.67 -16.41
C PRO A 70 7.59 -6.80 -15.58
N ARG A 71 6.37 -6.60 -15.08
CA ARG A 71 5.64 -7.64 -14.35
C ARG A 71 5.33 -8.82 -15.30
N PRO A 72 5.61 -10.06 -14.91
CA PRO A 72 5.18 -11.23 -15.66
C PRO A 72 3.65 -11.24 -15.81
N ALA A 73 3.14 -11.65 -16.97
CA ALA A 73 1.69 -11.80 -17.18
C ALA A 73 1.04 -12.75 -16.16
N ALA A 74 1.78 -13.77 -15.70
CA ALA A 74 1.34 -14.69 -14.66
C ALA A 74 1.04 -13.99 -13.31
N GLU A 75 1.80 -12.95 -12.94
CA GLU A 75 1.51 -12.18 -11.72
C GLU A 75 0.21 -11.38 -11.83
N ASP A 76 -0.14 -10.90 -13.02
CA ASP A 76 -1.39 -10.16 -13.24
C ASP A 76 -2.60 -11.12 -13.28
N GLU A 77 -2.44 -12.31 -13.84
CA GLU A 77 -3.45 -13.38 -13.72
C GLU A 77 -3.69 -13.77 -12.26
N MET A 78 -2.62 -13.88 -11.46
CA MET A 78 -2.73 -14.19 -10.04
C MET A 78 -3.39 -13.05 -9.26
N ALA A 79 -3.04 -11.79 -9.54
CA ALA A 79 -3.68 -10.63 -8.93
C ALA A 79 -5.19 -10.62 -9.22
N ARG A 80 -5.57 -10.94 -10.46
CA ARG A 80 -6.97 -11.05 -10.88
C ARG A 80 -7.68 -12.17 -10.13
N PHE A 81 -7.07 -13.35 -10.05
CA PHE A 81 -7.61 -14.49 -9.32
C PHE A 81 -7.86 -14.14 -7.85
N VAL A 82 -6.88 -13.57 -7.16
CA VAL A 82 -7.03 -13.16 -5.75
C VAL A 82 -8.12 -12.09 -5.59
N SER A 83 -8.22 -11.14 -6.52
CA SER A 83 -9.27 -10.13 -6.51
C SER A 83 -10.68 -10.73 -6.65
N MET A 84 -10.82 -11.82 -7.41
CA MET A 84 -12.08 -12.58 -7.49
C MET A 84 -12.35 -13.39 -6.22
N VAL A 85 -11.32 -13.96 -5.59
CA VAL A 85 -11.49 -14.62 -4.29
C VAL A 85 -11.99 -13.63 -3.24
N LEU A 86 -11.44 -12.41 -3.19
CA LEU A 86 -11.93 -11.36 -2.30
C LEU A 86 -13.41 -11.03 -2.58
N ALA A 87 -13.79 -10.88 -3.85
CA ALA A 87 -15.18 -10.65 -4.23
C ALA A 87 -16.11 -11.78 -3.80
N ASP A 88 -15.70 -13.03 -3.97
CA ASP A 88 -16.47 -14.20 -3.52
C ASP A 88 -16.66 -14.19 -1.99
N THR A 89 -15.66 -13.75 -1.22
CA THR A 89 -15.83 -13.57 0.23
C THR A 89 -16.83 -12.48 0.57
N GLU A 90 -16.81 -11.34 -0.13
CA GLU A 90 -17.80 -10.25 0.07
C GLU A 90 -19.22 -10.74 -0.22
N ASP A 91 -19.40 -11.39 -1.38
CA ASP A 91 -20.69 -11.88 -1.86
C ASP A 91 -21.23 -13.03 -1.01
N THR A 92 -20.36 -13.84 -0.41
CA THR A 92 -20.73 -14.94 0.48
C THR A 92 -21.07 -14.46 1.89
N TRP A 93 -20.18 -13.65 2.50
CA TRP A 93 -20.32 -13.27 3.90
C TRP A 93 -21.34 -12.15 4.13
N GLY A 94 -21.54 -11.25 3.16
CA GLY A 94 -22.55 -10.19 3.23
C GLY A 94 -23.95 -10.71 3.57
N PRO A 95 -24.52 -11.63 2.78
CA PRO A 95 -25.83 -12.23 3.06
C PRO A 95 -25.87 -13.02 4.37
N ILE A 96 -24.81 -13.77 4.69
CA ILE A 96 -24.73 -14.59 5.93
C ILE A 96 -24.81 -13.69 7.17
N PHE A 97 -24.02 -12.62 7.23
CA PHE A 97 -24.04 -11.69 8.36
C PHE A 97 -25.40 -10.99 8.45
N LYS A 98 -25.96 -10.57 7.32
CA LYS A 98 -27.28 -9.94 7.26
C LYS A 98 -28.37 -10.86 7.80
N ALA A 99 -28.33 -12.15 7.48
CA ALA A 99 -29.26 -13.15 8.01
C ALA A 99 -29.12 -13.33 9.53
N GLY A 100 -27.90 -13.17 10.06
CA GLY A 100 -27.62 -13.18 11.50
C GLY A 100 -27.88 -11.85 12.22
N GLY A 101 -28.41 -10.83 11.55
CA GLY A 101 -28.68 -9.51 12.15
C GLY A 101 -27.42 -8.64 12.35
N ALA A 102 -26.32 -8.97 11.67
CA ALA A 102 -25.07 -8.22 11.70
C ALA A 102 -24.73 -7.63 10.33
N GLN A 103 -23.79 -6.68 10.29
CA GLN A 103 -23.23 -6.15 9.05
C GLN A 103 -21.84 -6.75 8.84
N TYR A 104 -21.62 -7.36 7.67
CA TYR A 104 -20.26 -7.74 7.25
C TYR A 104 -19.46 -6.48 6.90
N ARG A 105 -18.28 -6.35 7.50
CA ARG A 105 -17.32 -5.30 7.10
C ARG A 105 -16.36 -5.90 6.09
N GLU A 106 -16.56 -5.54 4.82
CA GLU A 106 -15.68 -5.94 3.73
C GLU A 106 -14.24 -5.48 4.02
N PRO A 107 -13.26 -6.40 4.03
CA PRO A 107 -11.87 -6.03 4.23
C PRO A 107 -11.30 -5.40 2.96
N GLY A 108 -10.40 -4.43 3.14
CA GLY A 108 -9.52 -4.03 2.04
C GLY A 108 -8.42 -5.06 1.82
N MET A 109 -7.84 -5.09 0.62
CA MET A 109 -6.66 -5.88 0.31
C MET A 109 -5.58 -5.00 -0.29
N VAL A 110 -4.33 -5.24 0.09
CA VAL A 110 -3.14 -4.59 -0.46
C VAL A 110 -2.25 -5.64 -1.08
N LEU A 111 -2.08 -5.58 -2.40
CA LEU A 111 -1.06 -6.36 -3.09
C LEU A 111 0.27 -5.59 -3.05
N TYR A 112 1.37 -6.25 -2.68
CA TYR A 112 2.68 -5.61 -2.55
C TYR A 112 3.82 -6.53 -3.03
N SER A 113 5.05 -6.00 -3.05
CA SER A 113 6.26 -6.75 -3.41
C SER A 113 7.38 -6.47 -2.41
N GLY A 114 7.90 -7.51 -1.77
CA GLY A 114 9.01 -7.47 -0.81
C GLY A 114 8.64 -6.87 0.56
N ALA A 115 8.26 -5.60 0.61
CA ALA A 115 7.90 -4.93 1.87
C ALA A 115 6.80 -3.87 1.66
N THR A 116 5.99 -3.66 2.69
CA THR A 116 4.87 -2.71 2.67
C THR A 116 4.62 -2.10 4.04
N ARG A 117 4.08 -0.88 4.07
CA ARG A 117 3.67 -0.21 5.31
C ARG A 117 2.18 -0.40 5.54
N SER A 118 1.85 -0.88 6.74
CA SER A 118 0.49 -0.98 7.29
C SER A 118 0.31 -0.05 8.49
N ALA A 119 -0.91 0.09 8.97
CA ALA A 119 -1.17 0.76 10.25
C ALA A 119 -0.59 -0.01 11.46
N CYS A 120 -0.26 -1.30 11.29
CA CYS A 120 0.33 -2.16 12.31
C CYS A 120 1.86 -2.18 12.28
N GLY A 121 2.50 -1.47 11.34
CA GLY A 121 3.95 -1.45 11.14
C GLY A 121 4.37 -1.88 9.74
N VAL A 122 5.64 -2.25 9.59
CA VAL A 122 6.20 -2.71 8.31
C VAL A 122 6.00 -4.22 8.18
N GLY A 123 5.27 -4.63 7.14
CA GLY A 123 5.14 -6.03 6.73
C GLY A 123 6.20 -6.38 5.69
N ARG A 124 6.62 -7.65 5.67
CA ARG A 124 7.59 -8.18 4.72
C ARG A 124 7.09 -9.50 4.13
N ALA A 125 7.42 -9.75 2.88
CA ALA A 125 6.95 -10.90 2.11
C ALA A 125 7.35 -12.23 2.75
N GLU A 126 8.51 -12.28 3.42
CA GLU A 126 9.02 -13.50 4.06
C GLU A 126 8.17 -13.95 5.27
N MET A 127 7.33 -13.05 5.79
CA MET A 127 6.39 -13.36 6.88
C MET A 127 5.05 -13.94 6.36
N GLY A 128 4.84 -13.96 5.05
CA GLY A 128 3.60 -14.38 4.42
C GLY A 128 2.46 -13.35 4.48
N PRO A 129 1.24 -13.73 4.06
CA PRO A 129 0.07 -12.85 4.08
C PRO A 129 -0.36 -12.53 5.51
N PHE A 130 -0.82 -11.30 5.75
CA PHE A 130 -1.24 -10.88 7.10
C PHE A 130 -2.43 -9.91 7.06
N TYR A 131 -3.19 -9.86 8.16
CA TYR A 131 -4.26 -8.89 8.38
C TYR A 131 -3.85 -7.85 9.42
N CYS A 132 -4.11 -6.57 9.15
CA CYS A 132 -3.93 -5.49 10.12
C CYS A 132 -5.29 -4.97 10.62
N PRO A 133 -5.65 -5.20 11.90
CA PRO A 133 -6.92 -4.73 12.45
C PRO A 133 -7.07 -3.20 12.50
N ALA A 134 -5.96 -2.47 12.55
CA ALA A 134 -5.96 -1.00 12.68
C ALA A 134 -6.40 -0.28 11.40
N ASP A 135 -6.18 -0.87 10.23
CA ASP A 135 -6.66 -0.36 8.94
C ASP A 135 -7.70 -1.28 8.27
N GLY A 136 -7.94 -2.47 8.82
CA GLY A 136 -8.92 -3.42 8.31
C GLY A 136 -8.52 -4.04 6.99
N LYS A 137 -7.21 -4.19 6.71
CA LYS A 137 -6.71 -4.67 5.42
C LYS A 137 -5.94 -5.98 5.52
N VAL A 138 -6.10 -6.81 4.49
CA VAL A 138 -5.27 -7.98 4.21
C VAL A 138 -4.12 -7.54 3.30
N TYR A 139 -2.90 -7.95 3.63
CA TYR A 139 -1.70 -7.65 2.86
C TYR A 139 -1.16 -8.95 2.28
N LEU A 140 -0.94 -8.95 0.97
CA LEU A 140 -0.52 -10.13 0.23
C LEU A 140 0.61 -9.78 -0.75
N ASP A 141 1.73 -10.47 -0.61
CA ASP A 141 2.73 -10.56 -1.67
C ASP A 141 2.39 -11.77 -2.54
N LEU A 142 2.33 -11.59 -3.85
CA LEU A 142 1.95 -12.68 -4.75
C LEU A 142 3.08 -13.71 -4.92
N SER A 143 4.33 -13.36 -4.59
CA SER A 143 5.43 -14.34 -4.57
C SER A 143 5.25 -15.41 -3.48
N PHE A 144 4.24 -15.26 -2.62
CA PHE A 144 3.85 -16.29 -1.66
C PHE A 144 3.37 -17.59 -2.34
N PHE A 145 2.89 -17.50 -3.58
CA PHE A 145 2.34 -18.64 -4.33
C PHE A 145 3.37 -19.36 -5.22
N ASP A 146 4.62 -18.87 -5.27
CA ASP A 146 5.70 -19.42 -6.08
C ASP A 146 6.45 -20.59 -5.41
#